data_AF-I6ZVH2-F1
#
_entry.id   AF-I6ZVH2-F1
#
_cell.length_a   1.000
_cell.length_b   1.000
_cell.length_c   1.000
_cell.angle_alpha   90.00
_cell.angle_beta   90.00
_cell.angle_gamma   90.00
#
_symmetry.space_group_name_H-M   'P 1'
#
loop_
_entity.id
_entity.type
_entity.pdbx_description
1 polymer ?
#
loop_
_entity_poly.entity_id
_entity_poly.type
_entity_poly.pdbx_seq_one_letter_code
_entity_poly.pdbx_strand_id
1 'polypeptide(L)'
;MKHMEDIKKARMREKHFRMKDKGYFLSLNMLGNNTDILSVFLGYIEGLGVDKRNVYSNIADAVLDGNNAIVENLRSVLKLEIRDEVSIVEEITKTH
;
A
#
# COMPACT_ATOMS: atom_id res chain seq x y z
N MET A 1 33.82 5.21 -14.19
CA MET A 1 32.47 5.85 -14.06
C MET A 1 31.38 4.91 -13.54
N LYS A 2 31.43 3.57 -13.76
CA LYS A 2 30.46 2.60 -13.20
C LYS A 2 30.19 2.71 -11.69
N HIS A 3 31.23 2.91 -10.88
CA HIS A 3 31.07 3.02 -9.43
C HIS A 3 30.15 4.16 -8.96
N MET A 4 30.16 5.31 -9.64
CA MET A 4 29.31 6.44 -9.27
C MET A 4 27.83 6.16 -9.57
N GLU A 5 27.53 5.42 -10.65
CA GLU A 5 26.16 4.98 -10.95
C GLU A 5 25.64 3.96 -9.94
N ASP A 6 26.49 3.02 -9.51
CA ASP A 6 26.12 2.00 -8.53
C ASP A 6 25.85 2.61 -7.16
N ILE A 7 26.64 3.61 -6.74
CA ILE A 7 26.39 4.40 -5.52
C ILE A 7 25.07 5.16 -5.62
N LYS A 8 24.76 5.75 -6.79
CA LYS A 8 23.51 6.47 -7.01
C LYS A 8 22.30 5.52 -6.97
N LYS A 9 22.40 4.33 -7.57
CA LYS A 9 21.38 3.27 -7.48
C LYS A 9 21.21 2.76 -6.05
N ALA A 10 22.29 2.59 -5.29
CA ALA A 10 22.24 2.20 -3.88
C ALA A 10 21.51 3.26 -3.03
N ARG A 11 21.85 4.55 -3.17
CA ARG A 11 21.14 5.65 -2.51
C ARG A 11 19.66 5.73 -2.89
N MET A 12 19.33 5.51 -4.16
CA MET A 12 17.95 5.49 -4.63
C MET A 12 17.16 4.33 -4.00
N ARG A 13 17.76 3.13 -3.92
CA ARG A 13 17.16 1.97 -3.25
C ARG A 13 16.96 2.22 -1.76
N GLU A 14 17.95 2.81 -1.10
CA GLU A 14 17.89 3.11 0.33
C GLU A 14 16.88 4.23 0.66
N LYS A 15 16.73 5.21 -0.24
CA LYS A 15 15.66 6.22 -0.19
C LYS A 15 14.30 5.57 -0.40
N HIS A 16 14.17 4.66 -1.36
CA HIS A 16 12.96 3.87 -1.60
C HIS A 16 12.60 3.02 -0.39
N PHE A 17 13.58 2.39 0.24
CA PHE A 17 13.40 1.58 1.45
C PHE A 17 12.90 2.45 2.61
N ARG A 18 13.52 3.62 2.82
CA ARG A 18 13.07 4.59 3.83
C ARG A 18 11.70 5.17 3.55
N MET A 19 11.33 5.39 2.28
CA MET A 19 10.00 5.85 1.91
C MET A 19 8.95 4.74 2.11
N LYS A 20 9.29 3.48 1.81
CA LYS A 20 8.46 2.31 2.14
C LYS A 20 8.26 2.13 3.64
N ASP A 21 9.32 2.23 4.43
CA ASP A 21 9.23 2.13 5.90
C ASP A 21 8.43 3.28 6.50
N LYS A 22 8.60 4.51 5.99
CA LYS A 22 7.77 5.65 6.40
C LYS A 22 6.31 5.47 6.01
N GLY A 23 6.04 5.02 4.78
CA GLY A 23 4.69 4.68 4.32
C GLY A 23 4.09 3.63 5.24
N TYR A 24 4.82 2.57 5.56
CA TYR A 24 4.40 1.52 6.47
C TYR A 24 4.06 2.02 7.87
N PHE A 25 4.93 2.85 8.45
CA PHE A 25 4.68 3.47 9.76
C PHE A 25 3.51 4.45 9.77
N LEU A 26 3.31 5.20 8.68
CA LEU A 26 2.18 6.13 8.53
C LEU A 26 0.86 5.37 8.35
N SER A 27 0.85 4.30 7.55
CA SER A 27 -0.30 3.41 7.40
C SER A 27 -0.67 2.77 8.74
N LEU A 28 0.31 2.28 9.51
CA LEU A 28 0.06 1.72 10.84
C LEU A 28 -0.51 2.74 11.82
N ASN A 29 0.02 3.97 11.84
CA ASN A 29 -0.46 5.03 12.73
C ASN A 29 -1.87 5.54 12.35
N MET A 30 -2.20 5.68 11.06
CA MET A 30 -3.54 6.11 10.62
C MET A 30 -4.58 5.00 10.73
N LEU A 31 -4.20 3.73 10.53
CA LEU A 31 -5.11 2.61 10.72
C LEU A 31 -5.40 2.35 12.20
N GLY A 32 -4.44 2.65 13.10
CA GLY A 32 -4.61 2.49 14.55
C GLY A 32 -5.08 1.08 14.91
N ASN A 33 -6.26 0.98 15.52
CA ASN A 33 -6.90 -0.28 15.90
C ASN A 33 -7.40 -1.13 14.71
N ASN A 34 -7.34 -0.61 13.48
CA ASN A 34 -7.74 -1.34 12.27
C ASN A 34 -6.55 -2.04 11.60
N THR A 35 -5.43 -2.23 12.29
CA THR A 35 -4.28 -2.99 11.78
C THR A 35 -4.63 -4.41 11.35
N ASP A 36 -5.65 -5.00 11.97
CA ASP A 36 -6.20 -6.30 11.57
C ASP A 36 -6.82 -6.27 10.17
N ILE A 37 -7.49 -5.16 9.76
CA ILE A 37 -8.09 -5.10 8.42
C ILE A 37 -7.01 -5.11 7.33
N LEU A 38 -5.91 -4.42 7.58
CA LEU A 38 -4.78 -4.40 6.65
C LEU A 38 -4.18 -5.80 6.53
N SER A 39 -4.01 -6.51 7.63
CA SER A 39 -3.46 -7.87 7.62
C SER A 39 -4.36 -8.85 6.86
N VAL A 40 -5.69 -8.79 7.10
CA VAL A 40 -6.67 -9.60 6.38
C VAL A 40 -6.69 -9.26 4.90
N PHE A 41 -6.71 -7.98 4.57
CA PHE A 41 -6.68 -7.48 3.20
C PHE A 41 -5.42 -7.93 2.45
N LEU A 42 -4.24 -7.80 3.07
CA LEU A 42 -2.97 -8.22 2.46
C LEU A 42 -2.92 -9.75 2.25
N GLY A 43 -3.48 -10.53 3.18
CA GLY A 43 -3.63 -11.98 3.01
C GLY A 43 -4.59 -12.34 1.88
N TYR A 44 -5.69 -11.60 1.74
CA TYR A 44 -6.65 -11.78 0.65
C TYR A 44 -6.02 -11.54 -0.73
N ILE A 45 -5.35 -10.40 -0.93
CA ILE A 45 -4.71 -10.10 -2.22
C ILE A 45 -3.54 -11.05 -2.54
N GLU A 46 -2.83 -11.56 -1.52
CA GLU A 46 -1.84 -12.61 -1.70
C GLU A 46 -2.46 -13.90 -2.20
N GLY A 47 -3.59 -14.31 -1.64
CA GLY A 47 -4.35 -15.48 -2.08
C GLY A 47 -4.86 -15.37 -3.52
N LEU A 48 -5.01 -14.15 -4.03
CA LEU A 48 -5.36 -13.87 -5.42
C LEU A 48 -4.15 -13.82 -6.37
N GLY A 49 -2.92 -13.84 -5.83
CA GLY A 49 -1.69 -13.69 -6.62
C GLY A 49 -1.41 -12.26 -7.09
N VAL A 50 -2.09 -11.26 -6.51
CA VAL A 50 -1.89 -9.84 -6.81
C VAL A 50 -0.59 -9.35 -6.17
N ASP A 51 0.17 -8.48 -6.86
CA ASP A 51 1.42 -7.94 -6.30
C ASP A 51 1.13 -7.03 -5.12
N LYS A 52 1.33 -7.58 -3.92
CA LYS A 52 1.22 -6.88 -2.64
C LYS A 52 2.01 -5.57 -2.63
N ARG A 53 3.14 -5.47 -3.34
CA ARG A 53 3.97 -4.25 -3.35
C ARG A 53 3.27 -3.10 -4.06
N ASN A 54 2.58 -3.38 -5.17
CA ASN A 54 1.84 -2.36 -5.91
C ASN A 54 0.66 -1.88 -5.07
N VAL A 55 -0.13 -2.81 -4.55
CA VAL A 55 -1.30 -2.49 -3.71
C VAL A 55 -0.90 -1.73 -2.45
N TYR A 56 0.20 -2.11 -1.80
CA TYR A 56 0.71 -1.41 -0.63
C TYR A 56 1.12 0.04 -0.94
N SER A 57 1.71 0.29 -2.12
CA SER A 57 2.04 1.66 -2.55
C SER A 57 0.77 2.49 -2.65
N ASN A 58 -0.28 1.97 -3.31
CA ASN A 58 -1.56 2.68 -3.46
C ASN A 58 -2.24 2.98 -2.10
N ILE A 59 -2.15 2.06 -1.14
CA ILE A 59 -2.64 2.30 0.23
C ILE A 59 -1.84 3.42 0.91
N ALA A 60 -0.51 3.37 0.80
CA ALA A 60 0.35 4.38 1.40
C ALA A 60 0.12 5.77 0.78
N ASP A 61 -0.02 5.83 -0.55
CA ASP A 61 -0.30 7.06 -1.29
C ASP A 61 -1.67 7.63 -0.91
N ALA A 62 -2.73 6.79 -0.86
CA ALA A 62 -4.06 7.21 -0.42
C ALA A 62 -4.06 7.75 1.02
N VAL A 63 -3.30 7.14 1.93
CA VAL A 63 -3.13 7.61 3.31
C VAL A 63 -2.40 8.96 3.35
N LEU A 64 -1.32 9.11 2.57
CA LEU A 64 -0.56 10.36 2.48
C LEU A 64 -1.38 11.51 1.89
N ASP A 65 -2.29 11.21 0.96
CA ASP A 65 -3.22 12.16 0.36
C ASP A 65 -4.41 12.50 1.27
N GLY A 66 -4.46 11.94 2.48
CA GLY A 66 -5.49 12.24 3.48
C GLY A 66 -6.80 11.51 3.26
N ASN A 67 -6.79 10.36 2.59
CA ASN A 67 -7.99 9.52 2.45
C ASN A 67 -8.41 8.92 3.80
N ASN A 68 -9.33 9.60 4.49
CA ASN A 68 -9.86 9.16 5.78
C ASN A 68 -10.74 7.90 5.67
N ALA A 69 -11.21 7.56 4.46
CA ALA A 69 -12.05 6.39 4.22
C ALA A 69 -11.25 5.12 3.88
N ILE A 70 -9.92 5.14 3.96
CA ILE A 70 -9.07 4.00 3.56
C ILE A 70 -9.48 2.68 4.23
N VAL A 71 -9.87 2.70 5.51
CA VAL A 71 -10.35 1.50 6.21
C VAL A 71 -11.61 0.94 5.58
N GLU A 72 -12.54 1.82 5.19
CA GLU A 72 -13.80 1.43 4.57
C GLU A 72 -13.57 0.91 3.16
N ASN A 73 -12.66 1.52 2.41
CA ASN A 73 -12.25 1.07 1.08
C ASN A 73 -11.68 -0.35 1.13
N LEU A 74 -10.77 -0.63 2.07
CA LEU A 74 -10.21 -1.98 2.25
C LEU A 74 -11.31 -3.00 2.64
N ARG A 75 -12.26 -2.61 3.48
CA ARG A 75 -13.43 -3.45 3.81
C ARG A 75 -14.34 -3.67 2.60
N SER A 76 -14.50 -2.66 1.74
CA SER A 76 -15.31 -2.72 0.52
C SER A 76 -14.75 -3.76 -0.43
N VAL A 77 -13.44 -3.75 -0.68
CA VAL A 77 -12.76 -4.78 -1.50
C VAL A 77 -13.06 -6.18 -0.99
N LEU A 78 -12.92 -6.40 0.33
CA LEU A 78 -13.18 -7.70 0.95
C LEU A 78 -14.66 -8.10 0.86
N LYS A 79 -15.57 -7.16 1.13
CA LYS A 79 -17.02 -7.40 1.16
C LYS A 79 -17.61 -7.65 -0.23
N LEU A 80 -17.10 -6.94 -1.23
CA LEU A 80 -17.52 -7.06 -2.63
C LEU A 80 -16.76 -8.17 -3.37
N GLU A 81 -15.81 -8.83 -2.70
CA GLU A 81 -14.96 -9.86 -3.26
C GLU A 81 -14.27 -9.43 -4.57
N ILE A 82 -13.75 -8.19 -4.61
CA ILE A 82 -13.05 -7.67 -5.79
C ILE A 82 -11.72 -8.41 -5.97
N ARG A 83 -11.52 -9.03 -7.13
CA ARG A 83 -10.41 -9.99 -7.34
C ARG A 83 -9.31 -9.50 -8.27
N ASP A 84 -9.62 -8.56 -9.16
CA ASP A 84 -8.66 -8.03 -10.12
C ASP A 84 -7.90 -6.82 -9.55
N GLU A 85 -6.63 -6.71 -9.92
CA GLU A 85 -5.74 -5.69 -9.38
C GLU A 85 -6.20 -4.26 -9.69
N VAL A 86 -6.81 -4.04 -10.85
CA VAL A 86 -7.23 -2.70 -11.29
C VAL A 86 -8.38 -2.21 -10.40
N SER A 87 -9.44 -3.00 -10.26
CA SER A 87 -10.58 -2.62 -9.41
C SER A 87 -10.22 -2.57 -7.92
N ILE A 88 -9.27 -3.38 -7.46
CA ILE A 88 -8.73 -3.25 -6.10
C ILE A 88 -8.07 -1.88 -5.90
N VAL A 89 -7.23 -1.44 -6.84
CA VAL A 89 -6.55 -0.14 -6.76
C VAL A 89 -7.54 1.01 -6.88
N GLU A 90 -8.53 0.92 -7.78
CA GLU A 90 -9.60 1.92 -7.91
C GLU A 90 -10.37 2.09 -6.59
N GLU A 91 -10.76 0.99 -5.94
CA GLU A 91 -11.51 1.08 -4.68
C GLU A 91 -10.63 1.64 -3.54
N ILE A 92 -9.34 1.29 -3.48
CA ILE A 92 -8.40 1.84 -2.49
C ILE A 92 -8.27 3.36 -2.60
N THR A 93 -8.13 3.86 -3.82
CA THR A 93 -7.86 5.27 -4.12
C THR A 93 -9.10 6.15 -4.14
N LYS A 94 -10.29 5.55 -4.06
CA LYS A 94 -11.58 6.22 -3.99
C LYS A 94 -11.66 7.16 -2.79
N THR A 95 -11.84 8.44 -3.05
CA THR A 95 -12.09 9.47 -2.03
C THR A 95 -13.59 9.67 -1.85
N HIS A 96 -14.05 9.69 -0.60
CA HIS A 96 -15.44 9.94 -0.21
C HIS A 96 -15.62 11.38 0.29
#